data_AF-L9UC10-F1
#
_entry.id   AF-L9UC10-F1
#
_cell.length_a   1.000
_cell.length_b   1.000
_cell.length_c   1.000
_cell.angle_alpha   90.00
_cell.angle_beta   90.00
_cell.angle_gamma   90.00
#
_symmetry.space_group_name_H-M   'P 1'
#
loop_
_entity.id
_entity.type
_entity.pdbx_description
1 polymer ?
#
loop_
_entity_poly.entity_id
_entity_poly.type
_entity_poly.pdbx_seq_one_letter_code
_entity_poly.pdbx_strand_id
1 'polypeptide(L)'
;MTQLEFIAKNWLGRLRTFEYKAHFFVKGVFDYQIENANKSLFIEVVGCPGVGKSTLIDYMEEKRLIKGLIRARLWIARLQRNTNIDSAYKRILDYKLISLENEKSRFKYSQYAITPRAIDKYVEDEKIPTVLLIDEGLFHHFKYEISDNLGKDKALFSKLMEKRVIVHMTARPEIIAERILKRYRKTGNLLPYYKNKHEYEIAEYCRKAQKKRKKVIGEFEKRGVPVLTVNAEDGEQANTKHIDDFIKILMNDYLGAN
;
A
#
# COMPACT_ATOMS: atom_id res chain seq x y z
N MET A 1 8.63 22.51 -6.85
CA MET A 1 7.21 22.08 -6.87
C MET A 1 6.80 22.00 -8.32
N THR A 2 6.45 20.82 -8.84
CA THR A 2 6.12 20.67 -10.26
C THR A 2 4.77 19.98 -10.35
N GLN A 3 3.78 20.67 -10.90
CA GLN A 3 2.36 20.31 -10.96
C GLN A 3 2.03 20.01 -12.44
N LEU A 4 1.64 18.79 -12.85
CA LEU A 4 1.06 18.56 -14.18
C LEU A 4 -0.20 17.69 -14.32
N GLU A 5 -1.02 18.12 -15.26
CA GLU A 5 -2.38 17.69 -15.55
C GLU A 5 -2.52 16.25 -16.01
N PHE A 6 -3.67 15.68 -15.71
CA PHE A 6 -4.20 14.51 -16.42
C PHE A 6 -5.40 14.94 -17.23
N ILE A 7 -5.93 14.06 -18.07
CA ILE A 7 -7.28 14.09 -18.64
C ILE A 7 -7.77 12.64 -18.61
N ALA A 8 -8.91 12.36 -17.99
CA ALA A 8 -9.49 11.03 -17.84
C ALA A 8 -10.91 11.04 -18.39
N LYS A 9 -11.13 10.44 -19.55
CA LYS A 9 -12.48 10.27 -20.11
C LYS A 9 -13.20 9.18 -19.36
N ASN A 10 -14.26 9.52 -18.63
CA ASN A 10 -15.15 8.52 -18.06
C ASN A 10 -16.26 8.21 -19.06
N TRP A 11 -16.44 6.94 -19.42
CA TRP A 11 -17.60 6.44 -20.17
C TRP A 11 -18.74 6.18 -19.17
N LEU A 12 -19.31 7.26 -18.61
CA LEU A 12 -20.57 7.20 -17.89
C LEU A 12 -21.69 7.58 -18.86
N GLY A 13 -22.40 6.57 -19.34
CA GLY A 13 -23.75 6.70 -19.90
C GLY A 13 -23.92 7.66 -21.09
N ARG A 14 -23.83 7.12 -22.31
CA ARG A 14 -24.47 7.52 -23.59
C ARG A 14 -24.63 8.99 -24.04
N LEU A 15 -24.33 10.06 -23.28
CA LEU A 15 -24.68 11.42 -23.72
C LEU A 15 -23.70 12.56 -23.44
N ARG A 16 -22.54 12.35 -22.78
CA ARG A 16 -21.43 13.33 -22.76
C ARG A 16 -20.18 12.68 -22.15
N THR A 17 -19.11 12.57 -22.93
CA THR A 17 -17.77 12.25 -22.40
C THR A 17 -17.29 13.42 -21.54
N PHE A 18 -17.21 13.23 -20.23
CA PHE A 18 -16.52 14.17 -19.34
C PHE A 18 -15.04 13.79 -19.24
N GLU A 19 -14.17 14.71 -19.63
CA GLU A 19 -12.72 14.67 -19.48
C GLU A 19 -12.33 15.17 -18.07
N TYR A 20 -11.93 14.27 -17.17
CA TYR A 20 -11.50 14.59 -15.81
C TYR A 20 -9.99 14.76 -15.70
N LYS A 21 -9.52 15.97 -15.45
CA LYS A 21 -8.09 16.20 -15.23
C LYS A 21 -7.63 15.81 -13.82
N ALA A 22 -6.96 14.67 -13.64
CA ALA A 22 -6.54 14.18 -12.31
C ALA A 22 -5.02 13.99 -12.11
N HIS A 23 -4.30 15.01 -11.62
CA HIS A 23 -2.87 14.92 -11.29
C HIS A 23 -2.69 13.98 -10.09
N PHE A 24 -1.80 12.97 -10.12
CA PHE A 24 -1.49 12.24 -8.89
C PHE A 24 0.00 12.18 -8.58
N PHE A 25 0.37 12.76 -7.45
CA PHE A 25 1.62 12.47 -6.79
C PHE A 25 1.43 11.20 -5.96
N VAL A 26 2.14 10.13 -6.32
CA VAL A 26 2.19 8.96 -5.47
C VAL A 26 3.35 9.16 -4.49
N LYS A 27 3.00 9.63 -3.29
CA LYS A 27 3.92 9.65 -2.16
C LYS A 27 4.03 8.22 -1.62
N GLY A 28 5.20 7.85 -1.10
CA GLY A 28 5.35 6.60 -0.38
C GLY A 28 5.69 5.40 -1.26
N VAL A 29 6.28 5.59 -2.44
CA VAL A 29 6.79 4.45 -3.21
C VAL A 29 8.26 4.67 -3.56
N PHE A 30 9.06 3.63 -3.33
CA PHE A 30 10.51 3.71 -3.34
C PHE A 30 11.08 2.50 -4.09
N ASP A 31 12.18 2.71 -4.80
CA ASP A 31 12.98 1.64 -5.40
C ASP A 31 13.81 0.98 -4.32
N TYR A 32 13.55 -0.29 -4.07
CA TYR A 32 14.29 -1.08 -3.10
C TYR A 32 15.59 -1.55 -3.74
N GLN A 33 16.71 -1.07 -3.23
CA GLN A 33 18.04 -1.36 -3.74
C GLN A 33 18.40 -2.80 -3.37
N ILE A 34 18.25 -3.70 -4.33
CA ILE A 34 18.66 -5.09 -4.23
C ILE A 34 19.59 -5.43 -5.38
N GLU A 35 20.70 -6.08 -5.05
CA GLU A 35 21.65 -6.56 -6.05
C GLU A 35 21.08 -7.81 -6.72
N ASN A 36 21.20 -7.87 -8.06
CA ASN A 36 20.83 -9.03 -8.86
C ASN A 36 19.36 -9.50 -8.70
N ALA A 37 18.40 -8.56 -8.60
CA ALA A 37 16.99 -8.92 -8.69
C ALA A 37 16.72 -9.71 -9.98
N ASN A 38 16.19 -10.93 -9.83
CA ASN A 38 15.79 -11.80 -10.93
C ASN A 38 14.28 -11.72 -11.22
N LYS A 39 13.51 -11.05 -10.34
CA LYS A 39 12.07 -10.84 -10.48
C LYS A 39 11.63 -9.54 -9.82
N SER A 40 10.48 -9.02 -10.28
CA SER A 40 9.87 -7.85 -9.68
C SER A 40 9.05 -8.20 -8.44
N LEU A 41 9.03 -7.32 -7.43
CA LEU A 41 8.23 -7.46 -6.21
C LEU A 41 7.66 -6.13 -5.73
N PHE A 42 6.53 -6.20 -5.03
CA PHE A 42 5.93 -5.09 -4.30
C PHE A 42 5.96 -5.40 -2.80
N ILE A 43 6.74 -4.65 -2.04
CA ILE A 43 6.88 -4.76 -0.59
C ILE A 43 5.93 -3.74 0.03
N GLU A 44 4.75 -4.17 0.47
CA GLU A 44 3.77 -3.30 1.11
C GLU A 44 4.00 -3.22 2.62
N VAL A 45 4.38 -2.04 3.12
CA VAL A 45 4.54 -1.79 4.55
C VAL A 45 3.18 -1.41 5.13
N VAL A 46 2.65 -2.27 6.01
CA VAL A 46 1.31 -2.14 6.56
C VAL A 46 1.33 -2.05 8.07
N GLY A 47 0.46 -1.20 8.63
CA GLY A 47 0.36 -1.06 10.08
C GLY A 47 -0.52 0.12 10.46
N CYS A 48 -0.93 0.15 11.74
CA CYS A 48 -1.78 1.23 12.25
C CYS A 48 -1.10 2.61 12.13
N PRO A 49 -1.87 3.71 12.00
CA PRO A 49 -1.31 5.05 12.11
C PRO A 49 -0.53 5.20 13.42
N GLY A 50 0.66 5.79 13.38
CA GLY A 50 1.52 5.96 14.55
C GLY A 50 2.43 4.77 14.89
N VAL A 51 2.31 3.62 14.21
CA VAL A 51 3.12 2.43 14.52
C VAL A 51 4.63 2.60 14.26
N GLY A 52 5.04 3.52 13.39
CA GLY A 52 6.46 3.75 13.06
C GLY A 52 6.86 3.51 11.60
N LYS A 53 5.90 3.27 10.69
CA LYS A 53 6.19 3.05 9.25
C LYS A 53 7.09 4.12 8.64
N SER A 54 6.75 5.40 8.81
CA SER A 54 7.53 6.50 8.25
C SER A 54 8.95 6.52 8.83
N THR A 55 9.11 6.26 10.13
CA THR A 55 10.42 6.20 10.78
C THR A 55 11.29 5.09 10.20
N LEU A 56 10.72 3.90 9.97
CA LEU A 56 11.42 2.79 9.31
C LEU A 56 11.82 3.17 7.87
N ILE A 57 10.92 3.78 7.10
CA ILE A 57 11.19 4.21 5.72
C ILE A 57 12.30 5.25 5.68
N ASP A 58 12.24 6.27 6.54
CA ASP A 58 13.26 7.32 6.65
C ASP A 58 14.63 6.69 6.97
N TYR A 59 14.67 5.71 7.87
CA TYR A 59 15.88 4.97 8.20
C TYR A 59 16.41 4.14 7.01
N MET A 60 15.53 3.46 6.27
CA MET A 60 15.91 2.70 5.09
C MET A 60 16.45 3.61 3.96
N GLU A 61 15.91 4.82 3.82
CA GLU A 61 16.40 5.83 2.89
C GLU A 61 17.78 6.34 3.33
N GLU A 62 17.97 6.64 4.62
CA GLU A 62 19.26 7.03 5.19
C GLU A 62 20.34 5.96 4.95
N LYS A 63 19.99 4.68 5.12
CA LYS A 63 20.88 3.54 4.84
C LYS A 63 21.00 3.22 3.34
N ARG A 64 20.38 4.01 2.47
CA ARG A 64 20.42 3.85 1.00
C ARG A 64 19.91 2.48 0.52
N LEU A 65 19.08 1.82 1.33
CA LEU A 65 18.40 0.59 0.94
C LEU A 65 17.20 0.87 0.04
N ILE A 66 16.72 2.11 0.05
CA ILE A 66 15.68 2.55 -0.86
C ILE A 66 16.07 3.89 -1.50
N LYS A 67 15.52 4.16 -2.68
CA LYS A 67 15.61 5.47 -3.35
C LYS A 67 14.22 5.91 -3.79
N GLY A 68 13.89 7.19 -3.62
CA GLY A 68 12.60 7.75 -4.03
C GLY A 68 12.39 7.72 -5.55
N LEU A 69 11.89 6.62 -6.08
CA LEU A 69 11.76 6.37 -7.53
C LEU A 69 10.53 7.03 -8.17
N ILE A 70 9.47 7.29 -7.39
CA ILE A 70 8.12 7.23 -7.98
C ILE A 70 7.39 8.56 -8.16
N ARG A 71 7.84 9.65 -7.51
CA ARG A 71 7.21 10.95 -7.76
C ARG A 71 7.38 11.44 -9.21
N ALA A 72 8.43 11.00 -9.92
CA ALA A 72 8.75 11.46 -11.28
C ALA A 72 8.48 10.43 -12.40
N ARG A 73 8.70 9.13 -12.17
CA ARG A 73 8.52 8.10 -13.23
C ARG A 73 7.08 7.66 -13.45
N LEU A 74 6.29 7.49 -12.38
CA LEU A 74 4.84 7.23 -12.52
C LEU A 74 4.08 8.40 -13.16
N TRP A 75 4.67 9.59 -13.15
CA TRP A 75 4.18 10.74 -13.88
C TRP A 75 4.35 10.59 -15.40
N ILE A 76 5.49 10.03 -15.85
CA ILE A 76 5.84 9.87 -17.28
C ILE A 76 5.05 8.72 -17.92
N ALA A 77 4.98 7.55 -17.28
CA ALA A 77 4.31 6.36 -17.83
C ALA A 77 2.81 6.57 -18.14
N ARG A 78 2.23 7.56 -17.47
CA ARG A 78 0.81 7.79 -17.38
C ARG A 78 0.31 8.81 -18.41
N LEU A 79 1.24 9.49 -19.10
CA LEU A 79 0.99 10.26 -20.33
C LEU A 79 0.77 9.35 -21.56
N GLN A 80 1.16 8.07 -21.52
CA GLN A 80 1.27 7.27 -22.73
C GLN A 80 0.23 6.15 -22.91
N ARG A 81 -0.59 5.79 -21.91
CA ARG A 81 -1.43 4.56 -22.02
C ARG A 81 -2.87 4.70 -21.55
N ASN A 82 -3.75 4.31 -22.48
CA ASN A 82 -5.20 4.34 -22.46
C ASN A 82 -5.85 3.48 -21.35
N THR A 83 -7.08 3.86 -21.02
CA THR A 83 -7.81 3.69 -19.76
C THR A 83 -8.63 2.39 -19.60
N ASN A 84 -8.06 1.22 -19.92
CA ASN A 84 -8.69 -0.04 -19.52
C ASN A 84 -8.16 -0.48 -18.15
N ILE A 85 -8.91 -0.11 -17.08
CA ILE A 85 -8.69 -0.70 -15.76
C ILE A 85 -8.93 -2.21 -15.90
N ASP A 86 -7.92 -2.99 -15.53
CA ASP A 86 -7.99 -4.46 -15.54
C ASP A 86 -9.24 -4.93 -14.80
N SER A 87 -9.87 -6.00 -15.29
CA SER A 87 -11.12 -6.53 -14.71
C SER A 87 -10.98 -6.81 -13.21
N ALA A 88 -9.78 -7.15 -12.73
CA ALA A 88 -9.49 -7.34 -11.32
C ALA A 88 -9.66 -6.07 -10.49
N TYR A 89 -9.00 -5.00 -10.92
CA TYR A 89 -9.01 -3.70 -10.27
C TYR A 89 -10.38 -3.04 -10.32
N LYS A 90 -11.10 -3.22 -11.43
CA LYS A 90 -12.49 -2.77 -11.56
C LYS A 90 -13.39 -3.48 -10.56
N ARG A 91 -13.31 -4.81 -10.45
CA ARG A 91 -14.14 -5.59 -9.52
C ARG A 91 -13.92 -5.23 -8.05
N ILE A 92 -12.67 -5.04 -7.60
CA ILE A 92 -12.42 -4.61 -6.20
C ILE A 92 -12.91 -3.18 -5.94
N LEU A 93 -12.81 -2.31 -6.95
CA LEU A 93 -13.37 -0.96 -6.86
C LEU A 93 -14.89 -1.03 -6.76
N ASP A 94 -15.55 -1.83 -7.59
CA ASP A 94 -17.01 -2.00 -7.56
C ASP A 94 -17.47 -2.50 -6.18
N TYR A 95 -16.80 -3.51 -5.59
CA TYR A 95 -17.07 -3.94 -4.22
C TYR A 95 -16.92 -2.82 -3.20
N LYS A 96 -15.87 -2.00 -3.34
CA LYS A 96 -15.65 -0.84 -2.47
C LYS A 96 -16.79 0.16 -2.61
N LEU A 97 -17.19 0.48 -3.84
CA LEU A 97 -18.22 1.48 -4.14
C LEU A 97 -19.61 1.04 -3.66
N ILE A 98 -19.93 -0.26 -3.74
CA ILE A 98 -21.18 -0.82 -3.19
C ILE A 98 -21.23 -0.65 -1.67
N SER A 99 -20.09 -0.80 -0.98
CA SER A 99 -20.01 -0.63 0.48
C SER A 99 -20.14 0.83 0.97
N LEU A 100 -20.21 1.80 0.05
CA LEU A 100 -20.22 3.23 0.37
C LEU A 100 -21.60 3.85 0.10
N GLU A 101 -22.18 4.43 1.13
CA GLU A 101 -23.52 5.05 1.07
C GLU A 101 -23.52 6.42 0.33
N ASN A 102 -22.37 7.07 0.14
CA ASN A 102 -22.28 8.46 -0.34
C ASN A 102 -21.56 8.60 -1.70
N GLU A 103 -22.22 9.28 -2.65
CA GLU A 103 -21.73 9.54 -4.01
C GLU A 103 -20.43 10.36 -4.07
N LYS A 104 -20.24 11.39 -3.22
CA LYS A 104 -18.98 12.18 -3.16
C LYS A 104 -17.77 11.32 -2.78
N SER A 105 -18.00 10.24 -2.02
CA SER A 105 -16.93 9.30 -1.67
C SER A 105 -16.46 8.52 -2.89
N ARG A 106 -17.35 8.22 -3.85
CA ARG A 106 -17.07 7.35 -4.99
C ARG A 106 -15.91 7.84 -5.86
N PHE A 107 -15.86 9.14 -6.15
CA PHE A 107 -14.76 9.74 -6.93
C PHE A 107 -13.41 9.65 -6.20
N LYS A 108 -13.38 9.82 -4.88
CA LYS A 108 -12.14 9.68 -4.10
C LYS A 108 -11.63 8.24 -4.09
N TYR A 109 -12.52 7.24 -4.09
CA TYR A 109 -12.12 5.82 -4.07
C TYR A 109 -11.66 5.29 -5.43
N SER A 110 -12.13 5.84 -6.54
CA SER A 110 -11.59 5.47 -7.86
C SER A 110 -10.09 5.82 -7.96
N GLN A 111 -9.67 6.94 -7.38
CA GLN A 111 -8.26 7.33 -7.28
C GLN A 111 -7.39 6.30 -6.54
N TYR A 112 -7.95 5.69 -5.50
CA TYR A 112 -7.26 4.64 -4.72
C TYR A 112 -7.13 3.33 -5.48
N ALA A 113 -8.00 3.02 -6.45
CA ALA A 113 -7.83 1.85 -7.33
C ALA A 113 -6.86 2.12 -8.49
N ILE A 114 -6.88 3.35 -9.02
CA ILE A 114 -6.01 3.74 -10.14
C ILE A 114 -4.53 3.69 -9.74
N THR A 115 -4.20 4.09 -8.51
CA THR A 115 -2.81 4.23 -8.08
C THR A 115 -2.06 2.89 -8.00
N PRO A 116 -2.55 1.85 -7.29
CA PRO A 116 -1.92 0.54 -7.31
C PRO A 116 -1.90 -0.08 -8.71
N ARG A 117 -2.94 0.10 -9.53
CA ARG A 117 -2.92 -0.37 -10.93
C ARG A 117 -1.82 0.29 -11.75
N ALA A 118 -1.60 1.59 -11.57
CA ALA A 118 -0.54 2.33 -12.28
C ALA A 118 0.86 1.86 -11.84
N ILE A 119 1.03 1.53 -10.56
CA ILE A 119 2.27 0.93 -10.03
C ILE A 119 2.50 -0.45 -10.65
N ASP A 120 1.47 -1.30 -10.69
CA ASP A 120 1.58 -2.62 -11.31
C ASP A 120 1.91 -2.52 -12.79
N LYS A 121 1.24 -1.61 -13.51
CA LYS A 121 1.47 -1.41 -14.93
C LYS A 121 2.90 -0.92 -15.22
N TYR A 122 3.41 -0.04 -14.36
CA TYR A 122 4.78 0.43 -14.45
C TYR A 122 5.76 -0.75 -14.36
N VAL A 123 5.60 -1.62 -13.36
CA VAL A 123 6.46 -2.80 -13.19
C VAL A 123 6.27 -3.84 -14.30
N GLU A 124 5.05 -4.02 -14.82
CA GLU A 124 4.78 -4.89 -15.98
C GLU A 124 5.49 -4.41 -17.26
N ASP A 125 5.68 -3.09 -17.40
CA ASP A 125 6.25 -2.47 -18.60
C ASP A 125 7.78 -2.37 -18.55
N GLU A 126 8.37 -2.49 -17.36
CA GLU A 126 9.81 -2.48 -17.18
C GLU A 126 10.42 -3.80 -17.65
N LYS A 127 11.48 -3.70 -18.46
CA LYS A 127 12.22 -4.88 -18.96
C LYS A 127 13.14 -5.49 -17.91
N ILE A 128 13.45 -4.72 -16.86
CA ILE A 128 14.37 -5.11 -15.79
C ILE A 128 13.55 -5.37 -14.52
N PRO A 129 13.83 -6.48 -13.81
CA PRO A 129 13.24 -6.74 -12.49
C PRO A 129 13.28 -5.51 -11.58
N THR A 130 12.13 -5.12 -11.07
CA THR A 130 11.95 -3.92 -10.25
C THR A 130 11.34 -4.30 -8.89
N VAL A 131 12.02 -3.95 -7.80
CA VAL A 131 11.52 -4.19 -6.43
C VAL A 131 11.11 -2.86 -5.80
N LEU A 132 9.86 -2.76 -5.37
CA LEU A 132 9.30 -1.51 -4.87
C LEU A 132 8.89 -1.64 -3.40
N LEU A 133 9.33 -0.71 -2.56
CA LEU A 133 8.77 -0.50 -1.22
C LEU A 133 7.58 0.46 -1.32
N ILE A 134 6.43 0.09 -0.76
CA ILE A 134 5.17 0.84 -0.86
C ILE A 134 4.59 1.11 0.54
N ASP A 135 4.48 2.39 0.90
CA ASP A 135 3.62 2.89 1.97
C ASP A 135 2.26 3.24 1.35
N GLU A 136 1.19 2.66 1.89
CA GLU A 136 -0.18 2.84 1.40
C GLU A 136 -0.48 2.22 0.01
N GLY A 137 -0.08 0.96 -0.19
CA GLY A 137 -0.37 0.17 -1.40
C GLY A 137 -1.79 -0.42 -1.49
N LEU A 138 -1.94 -1.46 -2.31
CA LEU A 138 -3.23 -2.13 -2.56
C LEU A 138 -3.88 -2.60 -1.26
N PHE A 139 -3.08 -3.16 -0.34
CA PHE A 139 -3.54 -3.66 0.94
C PHE A 139 -4.12 -2.54 1.82
N HIS A 140 -3.54 -1.34 1.79
CA HIS A 140 -4.03 -0.24 2.61
C HIS A 140 -5.49 0.07 2.27
N HIS A 141 -5.80 0.16 0.98
CA HIS A 141 -7.09 0.61 0.46
C HIS A 141 -8.14 -0.50 0.34
N PHE A 142 -7.74 -1.71 -0.04
CA PHE A 142 -8.67 -2.78 -0.47
C PHE A 142 -8.58 -4.08 0.34
N LYS A 143 -7.83 -4.14 1.45
CA LYS A 143 -7.66 -5.40 2.21
C LYS A 143 -8.96 -6.10 2.60
N TYR A 144 -10.03 -5.37 2.93
CA TYR A 144 -11.29 -5.98 3.33
C TYR A 144 -12.04 -6.50 2.11
N GLU A 145 -12.05 -5.73 1.04
CA GLU A 145 -12.66 -6.11 -0.23
C GLU A 145 -11.97 -7.36 -0.82
N ILE A 146 -10.65 -7.44 -0.69
CA ILE A 146 -9.83 -8.59 -1.10
C ILE A 146 -10.04 -9.79 -0.16
N SER A 147 -9.98 -9.57 1.17
CA SER A 147 -10.19 -10.62 2.17
C SER A 147 -11.56 -11.27 2.04
N ASP A 148 -12.59 -10.44 2.06
CA ASP A 148 -13.96 -10.82 2.36
C ASP A 148 -14.73 -11.21 1.08
N ASN A 149 -14.45 -10.56 -0.05
CA ASN A 149 -15.20 -10.81 -1.30
C ASN A 149 -14.43 -11.69 -2.30
N LEU A 150 -13.09 -11.63 -2.32
CA LEU A 150 -12.29 -12.40 -3.28
C LEU A 150 -11.88 -13.79 -2.78
N GLY A 151 -12.21 -14.13 -1.53
CA GLY A 151 -12.02 -15.50 -1.01
C GLY A 151 -12.75 -16.57 -1.83
N LYS A 152 -13.78 -16.21 -2.60
CA LYS A 152 -14.51 -17.11 -3.50
C LYS A 152 -13.93 -17.18 -4.92
N ASP A 153 -13.13 -16.19 -5.33
CA ASP A 153 -12.53 -16.09 -6.65
C ASP A 153 -11.00 -16.17 -6.52
N LYS A 154 -10.50 -17.41 -6.41
CA LYS A 154 -9.08 -17.70 -6.20
C LYS A 154 -8.20 -17.08 -7.29
N ALA A 155 -8.64 -17.12 -8.56
CA ALA A 155 -7.87 -16.58 -9.67
C ALA A 155 -7.68 -15.07 -9.55
N LEU A 156 -8.74 -14.35 -9.17
CA LEU A 156 -8.69 -12.91 -8.96
C LEU A 156 -7.81 -12.54 -7.76
N PHE A 157 -7.91 -13.27 -6.65
CA PHE A 157 -7.02 -13.09 -5.50
C PHE A 157 -5.55 -13.28 -5.90
N SER A 158 -5.21 -14.40 -6.54
CA SER A 158 -3.84 -14.70 -6.97
C SER A 158 -3.29 -13.64 -7.91
N LYS A 159 -4.09 -13.14 -8.85
CA LYS A 159 -3.68 -12.07 -9.77
C LYS A 159 -3.38 -10.76 -9.06
N LEU A 160 -4.21 -10.36 -8.10
CA LEU A 160 -4.01 -9.10 -7.36
C LEU A 160 -2.83 -9.17 -6.39
N MET A 161 -2.62 -10.34 -5.78
CA MET A 161 -1.54 -10.58 -4.82
C MET A 161 -0.23 -11.04 -5.47
N GLU A 162 -0.23 -11.24 -6.79
CA GLU A 162 0.95 -11.65 -7.54
C GLU A 162 2.11 -10.70 -7.25
N LYS A 163 3.28 -11.26 -6.91
CA LYS A 163 4.51 -10.50 -6.59
C LYS A 163 4.41 -9.58 -5.38
N ARG A 164 3.34 -9.64 -4.59
CA ARG A 164 3.18 -8.81 -3.38
C ARG A 164 3.73 -9.53 -2.16
N VAL A 165 4.40 -8.76 -1.32
CA VAL A 165 4.90 -9.14 -0.02
C VAL A 165 4.36 -8.15 1.00
N ILE A 166 3.93 -8.64 2.16
CA ILE A 166 3.39 -7.79 3.21
C ILE A 166 4.39 -7.71 4.36
N VAL A 167 4.85 -6.50 4.68
CA VAL A 167 5.60 -6.21 5.91
C VAL A 167 4.64 -5.60 6.92
N HIS A 168 4.19 -6.42 7.86
CA HIS A 168 3.25 -6.04 8.91
C HIS A 168 3.99 -5.48 10.13
N MET A 169 3.90 -4.16 10.33
CA MET A 169 4.42 -3.50 11.51
C MET A 169 3.41 -3.49 12.65
N THR A 170 3.87 -3.90 13.83
CA THR A 170 3.14 -3.92 15.08
C THR A 170 3.88 -3.14 16.17
N ALA A 171 3.18 -2.78 17.25
CA ALA A 171 3.74 -2.21 18.48
C ALA A 171 2.65 -2.28 19.55
N ARG A 172 3.02 -2.14 20.83
CA ARG A 172 2.04 -2.01 21.91
C ARG A 172 1.07 -0.84 21.66
N PRO A 173 -0.25 -1.01 21.83
CA PRO A 173 -1.22 0.05 21.59
C PRO A 173 -0.95 1.35 22.35
N GLU A 174 -0.39 1.24 23.55
CA GLU A 174 0.02 2.35 24.40
C GLU A 174 1.14 3.16 23.74
N ILE A 175 2.17 2.50 23.23
CA ILE A 175 3.26 3.14 22.47
C ILE A 175 2.73 3.82 21.20
N ILE A 176 1.77 3.19 20.51
CA ILE A 176 1.14 3.81 19.34
C ILE A 176 0.36 5.07 19.73
N ALA A 177 -0.42 5.02 20.80
CA ALA A 177 -1.18 6.16 21.31
C ALA A 177 -0.25 7.32 21.70
N GLU A 178 0.82 7.02 22.43
CA GLU A 178 1.86 8.00 22.79
C GLU A 178 2.47 8.64 21.54
N ARG A 179 2.87 7.84 20.53
CA ARG A 179 3.43 8.34 19.27
C ARG A 179 2.45 9.22 18.49
N ILE A 180 1.16 8.88 18.48
CA ILE A 180 0.09 9.69 17.87
C ILE A 180 0.00 11.05 18.59
N LEU A 181 -0.06 11.05 19.92
CA LEU A 181 -0.19 12.27 20.72
C LEU A 181 1.08 13.13 20.64
N LYS A 182 2.27 12.53 20.64
CA LYS A 182 3.54 13.23 20.43
C LYS A 182 3.58 13.91 19.06
N ARG A 183 3.14 13.22 17.99
CA ARG A 183 3.03 13.81 16.65
C ARG A 183 2.00 14.94 16.62
N TYR A 184 0.88 14.79 17.31
CA TYR A 184 -0.13 15.84 17.41
C TYR A 184 0.42 17.09 18.09
N ARG A 185 1.11 16.95 19.24
CA ARG A 185 1.78 18.07 19.92
C ARG A 185 2.77 18.80 19.01
N LYS A 186 3.49 18.08 18.14
CA LYS A 186 4.46 18.68 17.20
C LYS A 186 3.82 19.33 15.97
N THR A 187 2.72 18.78 15.45
CA THR A 187 2.20 19.13 14.12
C THR A 187 0.81 19.79 14.12
N GLY A 188 0.11 19.79 15.26
CA GLY A 188 -1.28 20.20 15.36
C GLY A 188 -2.28 19.27 14.64
N ASN A 189 -1.81 18.19 14.02
CA ASN A 189 -2.63 17.33 13.17
C ASN A 189 -2.99 16.01 13.87
N LEU A 190 -4.29 15.77 14.01
CA LEU A 190 -4.85 14.54 14.55
C LEU A 190 -5.97 14.02 13.64
N LEU A 191 -6.01 12.71 13.42
CA LEU A 191 -7.04 12.11 12.59
C LEU A 191 -8.42 12.27 13.24
N PRO A 192 -9.51 12.45 12.46
CA PRO A 192 -10.83 12.77 13.00
C PRO A 192 -11.31 11.81 14.11
N TYR A 193 -11.02 10.52 13.97
CA TYR A 193 -11.44 9.47 14.91
C TYR A 193 -10.63 9.41 16.21
N TYR A 194 -9.56 10.20 16.34
CA TYR A 194 -8.82 10.38 17.59
C TYR A 194 -9.15 11.71 18.29
N LYS A 195 -9.93 12.61 17.65
CA LYS A 195 -10.29 13.89 18.25
C LYS A 195 -11.10 13.68 19.53
N ASN A 196 -10.82 14.51 20.53
CA ASN A 196 -11.48 14.50 21.85
C ASN A 196 -11.36 13.17 22.60
N LYS A 197 -10.35 12.35 22.28
CA LYS A 197 -10.08 11.09 22.97
C LYS A 197 -8.92 11.23 23.95
N HIS A 198 -9.06 10.59 25.10
CA HIS A 198 -7.95 10.39 26.01
C HIS A 198 -7.01 9.31 25.49
N GLU A 199 -5.77 9.30 26.00
CA GLU A 199 -4.73 8.36 25.57
C GLU A 199 -5.17 6.89 25.66
N TYR A 200 -5.83 6.51 26.76
CA TYR A 200 -6.32 5.14 26.95
C TYR A 200 -7.39 4.75 25.91
N GLU A 201 -8.22 5.69 25.46
CA GLU A 201 -9.21 5.43 24.40
C GLU A 201 -8.55 5.27 23.04
N ILE A 202 -7.49 6.05 22.77
CA ILE A 202 -6.68 5.90 21.56
C ILE A 202 -6.00 4.53 21.59
N ALA A 203 -5.40 4.13 22.72
CA ALA A 203 -4.79 2.81 22.88
C ALA A 203 -5.81 1.68 22.66
N GLU A 204 -7.01 1.78 23.23
CA GLU A 204 -8.08 0.79 23.01
C GLU A 204 -8.53 0.73 21.54
N TYR A 205 -8.63 1.88 20.87
CA TYR A 205 -8.90 1.93 19.44
C TYR A 205 -7.79 1.23 18.64
N CYS A 206 -6.53 1.53 18.95
CA CYS A 206 -5.36 0.91 18.32
C CYS A 206 -5.34 -0.62 18.55
N ARG A 207 -5.68 -1.09 19.76
CA ARG A 207 -5.82 -2.51 20.10
C ARG A 207 -6.86 -3.20 19.20
N LYS A 208 -8.07 -2.64 19.08
CA LYS A 208 -9.13 -3.17 18.21
C LYS A 208 -8.71 -3.17 16.73
N ALA A 209 -8.08 -2.08 16.27
CA ALA A 209 -7.61 -1.95 14.90
C ALA A 209 -6.51 -2.97 14.55
N GLN A 210 -5.56 -3.19 15.46
CA GLN A 210 -4.53 -4.23 15.31
C GLN A 210 -5.13 -5.62 15.27
N LYS A 211 -6.07 -5.95 16.17
CA LYS A 211 -6.76 -7.26 16.17
C LYS A 211 -7.47 -7.52 14.84
N LYS A 212 -8.21 -6.53 14.32
CA LYS A 212 -8.90 -6.64 13.02
C LYS A 212 -7.90 -6.82 11.87
N ARG A 213 -6.80 -6.08 11.87
CA ARG A 213 -5.75 -6.17 10.85
C ARG A 213 -5.03 -7.53 10.88
N LYS A 214 -4.66 -8.02 12.06
CA LYS A 214 -4.02 -9.34 12.24
C LYS A 214 -4.89 -10.45 11.67
N LYS A 215 -6.21 -10.40 11.87
CA LYS A 215 -7.15 -11.37 11.27
C LYS A 215 -7.05 -11.35 9.74
N VAL A 216 -7.12 -10.18 9.12
CA VAL A 216 -7.05 -10.05 7.65
C VAL A 216 -5.69 -10.51 7.11
N ILE A 217 -4.60 -10.13 7.75
CA ILE A 217 -3.25 -10.55 7.34
C ILE A 217 -3.10 -12.07 7.42
N GLY A 218 -3.61 -12.69 8.49
CA GLY A 218 -3.61 -14.15 8.60
C GLY A 218 -4.39 -14.84 7.48
N GLU A 219 -5.47 -14.24 6.96
CA GLU A 219 -6.18 -14.79 5.79
C GLU A 219 -5.38 -14.67 4.49
N PHE A 220 -4.52 -13.65 4.35
CA PHE A 220 -3.65 -13.51 3.18
C PHE A 220 -2.49 -14.51 3.26
N GLU A 221 -1.89 -14.66 4.43
CA GLU A 221 -0.82 -15.62 4.71
C GLU A 221 -1.28 -17.07 4.44
N LYS A 222 -2.46 -17.46 4.94
CA LYS A 222 -3.08 -18.77 4.65
C LYS A 222 -3.29 -19.04 3.16
N ARG A 223 -3.39 -17.99 2.34
CA ARG A 223 -3.57 -18.06 0.89
C ARG A 223 -2.25 -17.94 0.12
N GLY A 224 -1.11 -18.02 0.82
CA GLY A 224 0.23 -18.06 0.22
C GLY A 224 0.84 -16.69 -0.06
N VAL A 225 0.26 -15.59 0.43
CA VAL A 225 0.93 -14.28 0.34
C VAL A 225 2.07 -14.25 1.35
N PRO A 226 3.32 -13.95 0.95
CA PRO A 226 4.43 -13.81 1.89
C PRO A 226 4.18 -12.67 2.87
N VAL A 227 4.27 -12.96 4.16
CA VAL A 227 4.09 -11.99 5.24
C VAL A 227 5.29 -12.04 6.18
N LEU A 228 5.87 -10.88 6.48
CA LEU A 228 6.79 -10.69 7.59
C LEU A 228 6.13 -9.79 8.61
N THR A 229 6.01 -10.23 9.86
CA THR A 229 5.59 -9.36 10.97
C THR A 229 6.81 -8.87 11.72
N VAL A 230 6.92 -7.55 11.89
CA VAL A 230 7.98 -6.88 12.65
C VAL A 230 7.39 -6.06 13.80
N ASN A 231 8.13 -5.96 14.90
CA ASN A 231 7.75 -5.13 16.03
C ASN A 231 8.54 -3.82 16.01
N ALA A 232 7.84 -2.70 15.90
CA ALA A 232 8.44 -1.37 15.82
C ALA A 232 9.09 -0.91 17.14
N GLU A 233 9.07 -1.75 18.18
CA GLU A 233 9.81 -1.56 19.43
C GLU A 233 11.21 -2.20 19.38
N ASP A 234 11.49 -3.09 18.43
CA ASP A 234 12.79 -3.78 18.30
C ASP A 234 13.88 -2.88 17.67
N GLY A 235 13.54 -1.65 17.31
CA GLY A 235 14.43 -0.67 16.68
C GLY A 235 14.49 -0.78 15.16
N GLU A 236 14.83 0.33 14.51
CA GLU A 236 14.84 0.46 13.05
C GLU A 236 15.89 -0.44 12.42
N GLN A 237 17.09 -0.52 13.00
CA GLN A 237 18.18 -1.34 12.48
C GLN A 237 17.81 -2.83 12.42
N ALA A 238 17.26 -3.39 13.51
CA ALA A 238 16.86 -4.79 13.58
C ALA A 238 15.74 -5.09 12.57
N ASN A 239 14.72 -4.23 12.54
CA ASN A 239 13.58 -4.39 11.65
C ASN A 239 13.98 -4.29 10.17
N THR A 240 14.83 -3.32 9.82
CA THR A 240 15.37 -3.19 8.47
C THR A 240 16.17 -4.41 8.05
N LYS A 241 17.00 -4.96 8.94
CA LYS A 241 17.73 -6.20 8.66
C LYS A 241 16.78 -7.37 8.43
N HIS A 242 15.76 -7.56 9.27
CA HIS A 242 14.78 -8.63 9.10
C HIS A 242 14.02 -8.52 7.77
N ILE A 243 13.66 -7.30 7.37
CA ILE A 243 13.02 -7.06 6.07
C ILE A 243 13.98 -7.43 4.94
N ASP A 244 15.22 -6.96 5.00
CA ASP A 244 16.21 -7.23 3.95
C ASP A 244 16.51 -8.72 3.80
N ASP A 245 16.75 -9.43 4.90
CA ASP A 245 16.97 -10.86 4.92
C ASP A 245 15.75 -11.62 4.34
N PHE A 246 14.54 -11.22 4.72
CA PHE A 246 13.31 -11.82 4.21
C PHE A 246 13.12 -11.61 2.71
N ILE A 247 13.38 -10.40 2.20
CA ILE A 247 13.27 -10.12 0.76
C ILE A 247 14.33 -10.88 -0.04
N LYS A 248 15.57 -10.99 0.48
CA LYS A 248 16.63 -11.78 -0.15
C LYS A 248 16.29 -13.27 -0.24
N ILE A 249 15.71 -13.85 0.83
CA ILE A 249 15.21 -15.23 0.80
C ILE A 249 14.18 -15.40 -0.32
N LEU A 250 13.18 -14.50 -0.38
CA LEU A 250 12.16 -14.55 -1.42
C LEU A 250 12.71 -14.38 -2.85
N MET A 251 13.82 -13.66 -3.04
CA MET A 251 14.52 -13.59 -4.33
C MET A 251 15.19 -14.91 -4.73
N ASN A 252 15.76 -15.61 -3.75
CA ASN A 252 16.57 -16.81 -3.97
C ASN A 252 15.72 -18.09 -4.09
N ASP A 253 14.63 -18.21 -3.33
CA ASP A 253 13.82 -19.44 -3.26
C ASP A 253 13.12 -19.80 -4.59
N TYR A 254 13.04 -18.88 -5.55
CA TYR A 254 12.46 -19.16 -6.87
C TYR A 254 13.43 -19.77 -7.88
N LEU A 255 14.72 -19.90 -7.55
CA LEU A 255 15.73 -20.57 -8.39
C LEU A 255 15.74 -22.10 -8.23
N GLY A 256 14.91 -22.64 -7.32
CA GLY A 256 14.85 -24.08 -6.99
C GLY A 256 13.64 -24.85 -7.52
N ALA A 257 12.77 -24.24 -8.33
CA ALA A 257 11.63 -24.91 -8.94
C ALA A 257 11.82 -25.05 -10.47
N ASN A 258 12.74 -25.93 -10.87
CA ASN A 258 12.84 -26.50 -12.21
C ASN A 258 12.63 -28.01 -12.10
#